data_AF-A0A9W7G7F6-F1
#
_entry.id   AF-A0A9W7G7F6-F1
#
_cell.length_a   1.000
_cell.length_b   1.000
_cell.length_c   1.000
_cell.angle_alpha   90.00
_cell.angle_beta   90.00
_cell.angle_gamma   90.00
#
_symmetry.space_group_name_H-M   'P 1'
#
loop_
_entity.id
_entity.type
_entity.pdbx_description
1 polymer ?
#
loop_
_entity_poly.entity_id
_entity_poly.type
_entity_poly.pdbx_seq_one_letter_code
_entity_poly.pdbx_strand_id
1 'polypeptide(L)'
;MFRTTAFIIYAQISKLIPSWKMKLSSAVGLLALLPLCDAYVSPPLHQKSLISVSLSASIEKPVISVSGRPKWSPDTWKNYNPNQMPVYEDQDELKAATDELEGYSPLVFAGEVRSLQENLAKASQGHGFLLMGGDCAESFGEFNVDHVRDTFRVILQMSLIMTFGSAMPIIKVGRMAGQFAKPRSDSTETKDGETLPSYRGDIINSEEFNADARKNDPKNMIKAYHQSTQTLNILRAFSTGGYADISRLHAWNLDFVDKTEEASRFRQLTTKVDESLRFMKAIGVDTTLPAFTTTEFYTAHECLLLPYEQALTRQDSTTGRWYDCSAHMLWVGERTRQQDGAHFEFVRGVGNPLGVKVSDKCTPDQLLEICDQMNPNNIPGRLTIIVRMGAEKLRKNLPGLIRAVQREGKSVLWISDPVHGNTFKTENGFKTRSFDAIREELRAFFDVHDEMGSHPGGMHLEMTGEDVTECVGGLQALDENDLNKRYHTSCDPRLNGVQALQLAFLVAERMRQRNGLPPIE
;
A
#
# COMPACT_ATOMS: atom_id res chain seq x y z
N MET A 1 42.83 14.37 24.32
CA MET A 1 42.77 12.89 24.30
C MET A 1 41.87 12.49 23.14
N PHE A 2 42.27 11.50 22.34
CA PHE A 2 41.72 11.08 21.02
C PHE A 2 42.12 11.89 19.78
N ARG A 3 43.34 11.60 19.29
CA ARG A 3 43.73 11.69 17.87
C ARG A 3 44.92 10.75 17.60
N THR A 4 44.76 9.44 17.74
CA THR A 4 45.78 8.48 17.24
C THR A 4 45.26 7.03 17.16
N THR A 5 44.43 6.70 16.16
CA THR A 5 44.15 5.28 15.81
C THR A 5 43.88 5.12 14.31
N ALA A 6 44.83 5.52 13.45
CA ALA A 6 44.74 5.30 12.00
C ALA A 6 46.07 4.92 11.33
N PHE A 7 47.08 4.49 12.11
CA PHE A 7 48.43 4.24 11.58
C PHE A 7 48.95 2.79 11.74
N ILE A 8 48.07 1.83 12.07
CA ILE A 8 48.48 0.43 12.28
C ILE A 8 47.63 -0.53 11.43
N ILE A 9 47.39 -0.22 10.14
CA ILE A 9 46.98 -1.23 9.13
C ILE A 9 47.58 -0.86 7.76
N TYR A 10 48.82 -0.36 7.72
CA TYR A 10 49.54 -0.13 6.46
C TYR A 10 50.96 -0.72 6.42
N ALA A 11 51.39 -1.38 7.50
CA ALA A 11 52.75 -1.90 7.66
C ALA A 11 52.86 -3.43 7.64
N GLN A 12 51.87 -4.15 7.07
CA GLN A 12 51.89 -5.62 7.06
C GLN A 12 51.57 -6.29 5.71
N ILE A 13 51.56 -5.55 4.59
CA ILE A 13 51.39 -6.09 3.23
C ILE A 13 52.58 -5.72 2.34
N SER A 14 53.80 -5.96 2.81
CA SER A 14 55.03 -5.78 2.01
C SER A 14 56.06 -6.90 2.18
N LYS A 15 55.67 -8.02 2.78
CA LYS A 15 56.47 -9.24 2.79
C LYS A 15 55.61 -10.36 2.25
N LEU A 16 55.73 -10.66 0.95
CA LEU A 16 55.52 -11.98 0.32
C LEU A 16 55.30 -11.88 -1.21
N ILE A 17 56.21 -11.24 -1.96
CA ILE A 17 56.44 -11.58 -3.38
C ILE A 17 57.91 -11.31 -3.70
N PRO A 18 58.68 -12.31 -4.18
CA PRO A 18 59.81 -12.04 -5.05
C PRO A 18 59.64 -12.66 -6.45
N SER A 19 59.97 -11.83 -7.46
CA SER A 19 60.59 -12.18 -8.76
C SER A 19 59.69 -12.92 -9.79
N TRP A 20 59.56 -12.52 -11.06
CA TRP A 20 60.60 -12.27 -12.08
C TRP A 20 60.12 -11.35 -13.23
N LYS A 21 61.10 -10.78 -13.93
CA LYS A 21 61.06 -9.74 -14.97
C LYS A 21 60.71 -10.25 -16.39
N MET A 22 60.09 -9.34 -17.16
CA MET A 22 60.29 -8.97 -18.59
C MET A 22 60.37 -10.06 -19.70
N LYS A 23 59.54 -9.89 -20.74
CA LYS A 23 60.00 -9.56 -22.12
C LYS A 23 58.87 -9.01 -23.00
N LEU A 24 59.24 -8.06 -23.87
CA LEU A 24 58.42 -7.24 -24.76
C LEU A 24 57.98 -7.94 -26.07
N SER A 25 56.82 -7.49 -26.57
CA SER A 25 56.45 -7.07 -27.95
C SER A 25 56.39 -8.03 -29.16
N SER A 26 55.24 -7.93 -29.87
CA SER A 26 55.06 -7.63 -31.33
C SER A 26 54.46 -8.69 -32.29
N ALA A 27 53.71 -8.14 -33.28
CA ALA A 27 53.17 -8.69 -34.55
C ALA A 27 51.86 -9.53 -34.46
N VAL A 28 50.69 -9.10 -34.98
CA VAL A 28 50.25 -8.77 -36.37
C VAL A 28 50.22 -9.98 -37.32
N GLY A 29 49.01 -10.48 -37.60
CA GLY A 29 48.50 -10.92 -38.91
C GLY A 29 48.88 -12.30 -39.48
N LEU A 30 47.88 -13.16 -39.74
CA LEU A 30 47.69 -14.04 -40.93
C LEU A 30 46.41 -14.90 -40.71
N LEU A 31 45.29 -14.68 -41.41
CA LEU A 31 44.83 -15.34 -42.65
C LEU A 31 44.82 -16.89 -42.69
N ALA A 32 43.59 -17.44 -42.71
CA ALA A 32 43.02 -18.30 -43.78
C ALA A 32 42.98 -19.86 -43.65
N LEU A 33 41.76 -20.39 -43.92
CA LEU A 33 41.40 -21.65 -44.64
C LEU A 33 41.63 -22.99 -43.90
N LEU A 34 40.77 -24.03 -43.79
CA LEU A 34 39.59 -24.65 -44.47
C LEU A 34 39.13 -25.85 -43.57
N PRO A 35 38.15 -26.74 -43.91
CA PRO A 35 36.94 -26.66 -44.73
C PRO A 35 35.64 -27.21 -44.06
N LEU A 36 34.56 -27.07 -44.83
CA LEU A 36 33.18 -27.57 -44.79
C LEU A 36 32.95 -29.03 -44.34
N CYS A 37 31.81 -29.25 -43.68
CA CYS A 37 30.99 -30.46 -43.81
C CYS A 37 29.50 -30.07 -43.91
N ASP A 38 28.88 -30.56 -44.98
CA ASP A 38 27.47 -30.43 -45.38
C ASP A 38 26.51 -31.07 -44.35
N ALA A 39 25.46 -30.35 -43.94
CA ALA A 39 24.08 -30.39 -44.45
C ALA A 39 23.16 -31.38 -43.71
N TYR A 40 22.24 -30.82 -42.93
CA TYR A 40 20.90 -31.38 -42.71
C TYR A 40 19.91 -30.21 -42.80
N VAL A 41 19.09 -30.22 -43.85
CA VAL A 41 18.07 -29.22 -44.14
C VAL A 41 16.73 -29.73 -43.60
N SER A 42 16.07 -28.92 -42.78
CA SER A 42 14.63 -28.97 -42.47
C SER A 42 14.10 -27.52 -42.34
N PRO A 43 12.82 -27.24 -42.68
CA PRO A 43 12.34 -25.95 -43.18
C PRO A 43 12.07 -24.88 -42.11
N PRO A 44 11.92 -23.59 -42.48
CA PRO A 44 12.07 -22.47 -41.56
C PRO A 44 10.79 -22.18 -40.75
N LEU A 45 10.97 -22.07 -39.43
CA LEU A 45 10.04 -21.42 -38.52
C LEU A 45 10.34 -19.91 -38.48
N HIS A 46 9.29 -19.10 -38.53
CA HIS A 46 9.33 -17.64 -38.52
C HIS A 46 10.21 -17.06 -37.41
N GLN A 47 11.29 -16.37 -37.83
CA GLN A 47 12.14 -15.57 -36.97
C GLN A 47 11.48 -14.20 -36.78
N LYS A 48 10.83 -13.96 -35.63
CA LYS A 48 10.55 -12.60 -35.15
C LYS A 48 11.84 -12.06 -34.55
N SER A 49 12.32 -10.93 -35.05
CA SER A 49 13.56 -10.28 -34.61
C SER A 49 13.48 -9.90 -33.13
N LEU A 50 14.47 -10.35 -32.36
CA LEU A 50 14.81 -9.77 -31.06
C LEU A 50 15.43 -8.40 -31.30
N ILE A 51 14.65 -7.34 -31.07
CA ILE A 51 15.18 -5.98 -30.99
C ILE A 51 15.74 -5.82 -29.57
N SER A 52 17.05 -5.76 -29.45
CA SER A 52 17.74 -5.32 -28.24
C SER A 52 17.47 -3.82 -28.05
N VAL A 53 16.59 -3.46 -27.12
CA VAL A 53 16.41 -2.06 -26.72
C VAL A 53 17.45 -1.75 -25.65
N SER A 54 18.49 -1.00 -26.06
CA SER A 54 19.40 -0.34 -25.13
C SER A 54 18.66 0.78 -24.40
N LEU A 55 18.53 0.68 -23.08
CA LEU A 55 18.06 1.76 -22.21
C LEU A 55 19.11 2.88 -22.17
N SER A 56 19.02 3.84 -23.09
CA SER A 56 19.72 5.11 -22.98
C SER A 56 18.85 6.07 -22.16
N ALA A 57 19.46 6.69 -21.15
CA ALA A 57 18.86 7.70 -20.26
C ALA A 57 18.07 8.75 -21.03
N SER A 58 16.74 8.73 -20.85
CA SER A 58 15.82 9.75 -21.35
C SER A 58 15.93 11.00 -20.48
N ILE A 59 16.44 12.07 -21.07
CA ILE A 59 16.34 13.44 -20.55
C ILE A 59 14.85 13.81 -20.57
N GLU A 60 14.25 13.98 -19.40
CA GLU A 60 12.83 14.33 -19.23
C GLU A 60 12.53 15.71 -19.86
N LYS A 61 11.43 15.78 -20.61
CA LYS A 61 10.92 17.02 -21.22
C LYS A 61 10.28 17.93 -20.17
N PRO A 62 10.24 19.26 -20.40
CA PRO A 62 9.67 20.20 -19.43
C PRO A 62 8.18 19.95 -19.22
N VAL A 63 7.74 20.00 -17.97
CA VAL A 63 6.34 19.97 -17.56
C VAL A 63 5.60 21.09 -18.29
N ILE A 64 4.68 20.73 -19.19
CA ILE A 64 3.79 21.69 -19.84
C ILE A 64 2.79 22.15 -18.77
N SER A 65 2.93 23.39 -18.31
CA SER A 65 1.97 24.01 -17.40
C SER A 65 0.63 24.17 -18.11
N VAL A 66 -0.43 23.56 -17.57
CA VAL A 66 -1.80 23.88 -17.93
C VAL A 66 -2.02 25.36 -17.59
N SER A 67 -2.24 26.19 -18.61
CA SER A 67 -2.32 27.65 -18.51
C SER A 67 -3.44 28.07 -17.54
N GLY A 68 -3.07 28.78 -16.46
CA GLY A 68 -4.02 29.49 -15.58
C GLY A 68 -4.00 29.09 -14.09
N ARG A 69 -3.38 27.98 -13.69
CA ARG A 69 -3.25 27.62 -12.26
C ARG A 69 -2.01 28.27 -11.62
N PRO A 70 -2.10 28.76 -10.37
CA PRO A 70 -0.95 29.31 -9.66
C PRO A 70 0.16 28.25 -9.51
N LYS A 71 1.41 28.71 -9.40
CA LYS A 71 2.56 27.84 -9.11
C LYS A 71 2.29 27.11 -7.79
N TRP A 72 2.39 25.79 -7.82
CA TRP A 72 2.14 24.96 -6.63
C TRP A 72 3.25 25.13 -5.58
N SER A 73 2.85 25.17 -4.32
CA SER A 73 3.68 25.05 -3.11
C SER A 73 2.89 24.24 -2.07
N PRO A 74 3.54 23.69 -1.04
CA PRO A 74 2.86 22.86 -0.03
C PRO A 74 1.67 23.53 0.66
N ASP A 75 1.55 24.87 0.62
CA ASP A 75 0.49 25.66 1.24
C ASP A 75 -0.59 26.18 0.25
N THR A 76 -0.50 25.91 -1.06
CA THR A 76 -1.48 26.44 -2.03
C THR A 76 -2.90 25.94 -1.78
N TRP A 77 -3.06 24.79 -1.13
CA TRP A 77 -4.35 24.23 -0.72
C TRP A 77 -5.16 25.16 0.18
N LYS A 78 -4.51 26.09 0.91
CA LYS A 78 -5.18 27.06 1.79
C LYS A 78 -6.07 28.05 1.03
N ASN A 79 -5.90 28.15 -0.28
CA ASN A 79 -6.74 28.98 -1.15
C ASN A 79 -8.03 28.28 -1.62
N TYR A 80 -8.25 27.04 -1.19
CA TYR A 80 -9.35 26.17 -1.61
C TYR A 80 -10.13 25.68 -0.39
N ASN A 81 -11.35 25.18 -0.62
CA ASN A 81 -12.22 24.75 0.47
C ASN A 81 -11.70 23.45 1.14
N PRO A 82 -11.36 23.46 2.44
CA PRO A 82 -10.78 22.31 3.14
C PRO A 82 -11.87 21.47 3.82
N ASN A 83 -12.59 20.67 3.04
CA ASN A 83 -13.63 19.79 3.59
C ASN A 83 -13.08 18.89 4.71
N GLN A 84 -13.89 18.63 5.74
CA GLN A 84 -13.53 17.77 6.88
C GLN A 84 -12.43 18.30 7.82
N MET A 85 -11.87 19.48 7.58
CA MET A 85 -10.85 20.04 8.48
C MET A 85 -11.43 20.37 9.86
N PRO A 86 -10.72 20.06 10.95
CA PRO A 86 -11.12 20.50 12.29
C PRO A 86 -10.98 22.01 12.42
N VAL A 87 -11.76 22.57 13.35
CA VAL A 87 -11.60 23.97 13.78
C VAL A 87 -10.76 23.96 15.06
N TYR A 88 -9.54 24.48 14.98
CA TYR A 88 -8.69 24.69 16.15
C TYR A 88 -8.97 26.07 16.74
N GLU A 89 -9.23 26.12 18.05
CA GLU A 89 -9.59 27.36 18.76
C GLU A 89 -8.44 28.36 18.80
N ASP A 90 -7.21 27.87 18.96
CA ASP A 90 -5.99 28.66 19.02
C ASP A 90 -5.14 28.43 17.76
N GLN A 91 -5.05 29.46 16.92
CA GLN A 91 -4.28 29.41 15.67
C GLN A 91 -2.77 29.54 15.91
N ASP A 92 -2.34 30.14 17.02
CA ASP A 92 -0.93 30.24 17.39
C ASP A 92 -0.43 28.87 17.87
N GLU A 93 -1.24 28.11 18.63
CA GLU A 93 -0.92 26.72 18.97
C GLU A 93 -0.85 25.81 17.73
N LEU A 94 -1.76 26.00 16.76
CA LEU A 94 -1.70 25.27 15.48
C LEU A 94 -0.42 25.59 14.71
N LYS A 95 -0.05 26.87 14.64
CA LYS A 95 1.19 27.30 13.99
C LYS A 95 2.41 26.71 14.71
N ALA A 96 2.46 26.77 16.03
CA ALA A 96 3.57 26.22 16.80
C ALA A 96 3.75 24.71 16.55
N ALA A 97 2.66 23.95 16.54
CA ALA A 97 2.71 22.51 16.27
C ALA A 97 3.18 22.19 14.84
N THR A 98 2.74 22.97 13.85
CA THR A 98 3.16 22.77 12.44
C THR A 98 4.61 23.20 12.21
N ASP A 99 5.06 24.33 12.78
CA ASP A 99 6.47 24.76 12.73
C ASP A 99 7.40 23.70 13.36
N GLU A 100 6.97 23.07 14.46
CA GLU A 100 7.74 21.99 15.11
C GLU A 100 7.88 20.76 14.20
N LEU A 101 6.78 20.31 13.58
CA LEU A 101 6.76 19.18 12.65
C LEU A 101 7.58 19.43 11.38
N GLU A 102 7.61 20.66 10.86
CA GLU A 102 8.45 21.03 9.71
C GLU A 102 9.93 20.77 10.00
N GLY A 103 10.36 21.02 11.25
CA GLY A 103 11.72 20.76 11.74
C GLY A 103 12.07 19.29 11.99
N TYR A 104 11.09 18.37 11.96
CA TYR A 104 11.31 16.95 12.18
C TYR A 104 11.81 16.21 10.94
N SER A 105 12.28 14.98 11.14
CA SER A 105 12.71 14.12 10.04
C SER A 105 11.49 13.60 9.25
N PRO A 106 11.64 13.36 7.93
CA PRO A 106 10.60 12.67 7.17
C PRO A 106 10.38 11.23 7.68
N LEU A 107 9.16 10.70 7.58
CA LEU A 107 8.87 9.29 7.89
C LEU A 107 9.39 8.37 6.79
N VAL A 108 9.27 8.79 5.53
CA VAL A 108 9.70 8.00 4.35
C VAL A 108 10.66 8.78 3.46
N PHE A 109 11.49 8.07 2.71
CA PHE A 109 12.41 8.66 1.75
C PHE A 109 11.79 8.68 0.34
N ALA A 110 12.02 9.77 -0.42
CA ALA A 110 11.48 9.93 -1.78
C ALA A 110 11.89 8.81 -2.75
N GLY A 111 13.05 8.18 -2.55
CA GLY A 111 13.46 7.01 -3.31
C GLY A 111 12.54 5.80 -3.11
N GLU A 112 12.09 5.55 -1.87
CA GLU A 112 11.17 4.45 -1.54
C GLU A 112 9.79 4.68 -2.16
N VAL A 113 9.35 5.94 -2.18
CA VAL A 113 8.10 6.37 -2.84
C VAL A 113 8.15 6.06 -4.35
N ARG A 114 9.29 6.29 -5.01
CA ARG A 114 9.47 5.94 -6.43
C ARG A 114 9.48 4.44 -6.66
N SER A 115 10.15 3.66 -5.80
CA SER A 115 10.11 2.19 -5.86
C SER A 115 8.69 1.65 -5.74
N LEU A 116 7.88 2.20 -4.83
CA LEU A 116 6.46 1.86 -4.75
C LEU A 116 5.73 2.18 -6.05
N GLN A 117 5.92 3.38 -6.61
CA GLN A 117 5.26 3.76 -7.88
C GLN A 117 5.63 2.82 -9.03
N GLU A 118 6.88 2.39 -9.15
CA GLU A 118 7.32 1.40 -10.15
C GLU A 118 6.63 0.04 -9.98
N ASN A 119 6.47 -0.41 -8.74
CA ASN A 119 5.75 -1.64 -8.45
C ASN A 119 4.25 -1.49 -8.78
N LEU A 120 3.63 -0.38 -8.42
CA LEU A 120 2.24 -0.08 -8.78
C LEU A 120 2.04 0.02 -10.30
N ALA A 121 3.03 0.51 -11.05
CA ALA A 121 3.02 0.51 -12.50
C ALA A 121 2.95 -0.91 -13.06
N LYS A 122 3.76 -1.85 -12.54
CA LYS A 122 3.69 -3.27 -12.91
C LYS A 122 2.32 -3.87 -12.59
N ALA A 123 1.76 -3.58 -11.41
CA ALA A 123 0.43 -4.05 -11.04
C ALA A 123 -0.67 -3.50 -11.98
N SER A 124 -0.58 -2.23 -12.38
CA SER A 124 -1.55 -1.64 -13.34
C SER A 124 -1.54 -2.32 -14.71
N GLN A 125 -0.47 -3.04 -15.02
CA GLN A 125 -0.26 -3.79 -16.28
C GLN A 125 -0.49 -5.30 -16.13
N GLY A 126 -0.94 -5.77 -14.96
CA GLY A 126 -1.17 -7.19 -14.72
C GLY A 126 0.05 -8.00 -14.26
N HIS A 127 1.15 -7.33 -13.89
CA HIS A 127 2.39 -7.96 -13.44
C HIS A 127 2.61 -7.86 -11.91
N GLY A 128 1.54 -7.65 -11.16
CA GLY A 128 1.53 -7.65 -9.70
C GLY A 128 0.12 -7.43 -9.17
N PHE A 129 -0.06 -7.59 -7.86
CA PHE A 129 -1.32 -7.32 -7.19
C PHE A 129 -1.08 -6.53 -5.90
N LEU A 130 -1.85 -5.47 -5.68
CA LEU A 130 -1.74 -4.60 -4.51
C LEU A 130 -2.60 -5.15 -3.35
N LEU A 131 -1.98 -5.40 -2.20
CA LEU A 131 -2.64 -5.63 -0.93
C LEU A 131 -2.43 -4.42 -0.03
N MET A 132 -3.52 -3.67 0.21
CA MET A 132 -3.57 -2.66 1.26
C MET A 132 -4.39 -3.16 2.46
N GLY A 133 -3.85 -3.05 3.67
CA GLY A 133 -4.53 -3.54 4.87
C GLY A 133 -4.00 -2.92 6.16
N GLY A 134 -4.83 -2.84 7.20
CA GLY A 134 -4.50 -2.34 8.53
C GLY A 134 -5.74 -1.72 9.19
N ASP A 135 -5.53 -0.92 10.23
CA ASP A 135 -6.64 -0.37 11.01
C ASP A 135 -7.56 0.58 10.22
N CYS A 136 -8.77 0.76 10.73
CA CYS A 136 -9.65 1.84 10.27
C CYS A 136 -9.03 3.20 10.63
N ALA A 137 -8.71 3.38 11.91
CA ALA A 137 -7.93 4.47 12.45
C ALA A 137 -6.99 3.91 13.53
N GLU A 138 -5.71 4.28 13.49
CA GLU A 138 -4.76 3.99 14.57
C GLU A 138 -5.14 4.82 15.81
N SER A 139 -4.93 4.26 17.00
CA SER A 139 -5.12 4.97 18.28
C SER A 139 -3.84 5.07 19.09
N PHE A 140 -3.71 6.16 19.86
CA PHE A 140 -2.67 6.33 20.87
C PHE A 140 -2.82 5.32 22.02
N GLY A 141 -4.05 4.89 22.33
CA GLY A 141 -4.33 3.93 23.40
C GLY A 141 -3.99 2.49 23.05
N GLU A 142 -4.05 2.13 21.76
CA GLU A 142 -3.77 0.77 21.27
C GLU A 142 -2.30 0.58 20.83
N PHE A 143 -1.44 1.58 21.04
CA PHE A 143 -0.07 1.53 20.55
C PHE A 143 0.82 0.56 21.33
N ASN A 144 1.13 -0.58 20.72
CA ASN A 144 2.13 -1.51 21.22
C ASN A 144 2.76 -2.34 20.09
N VAL A 145 3.93 -2.94 20.37
CA VAL A 145 4.69 -3.72 19.38
C VAL A 145 3.93 -4.96 18.91
N ASP A 146 3.16 -5.60 19.80
CA ASP A 146 2.43 -6.83 19.47
C ASP A 146 1.29 -6.55 18.48
N HIS A 147 0.56 -5.44 18.66
CA HIS A 147 -0.46 -4.99 17.72
C HIS A 147 0.13 -4.74 16.32
N VAL A 148 1.24 -3.99 16.23
CA VAL A 148 1.95 -3.74 14.95
C VAL A 148 2.42 -5.05 14.32
N ARG A 149 3.02 -5.94 15.11
CA ARG A 149 3.51 -7.26 14.68
C ARG A 149 2.38 -8.13 14.16
N ASP A 150 1.23 -8.16 14.83
CA ASP A 150 0.14 -9.08 14.52
C ASP A 150 -0.62 -8.64 13.28
N THR A 151 -0.84 -7.33 13.11
CA THR A 151 -1.37 -6.78 11.85
C THR A 151 -0.40 -7.02 10.69
N PHE A 152 0.90 -6.78 10.87
CA PHE A 152 1.92 -7.10 9.87
C PHE A 152 1.94 -8.59 9.50
N ARG A 153 1.81 -9.48 10.50
CA ARG A 153 1.77 -10.93 10.32
C ARG A 153 0.62 -11.36 9.42
N VAL A 154 -0.60 -10.88 9.66
CA VAL A 154 -1.75 -11.22 8.81
C VAL A 154 -1.53 -10.74 7.37
N ILE A 155 -0.97 -9.54 7.17
CA ILE A 155 -0.63 -9.05 5.82
C ILE A 155 0.39 -9.98 5.13
N LEU A 156 1.40 -10.49 5.85
CA LEU A 156 2.34 -11.48 5.30
C LEU A 156 1.66 -12.80 4.96
N GLN A 157 0.79 -13.33 5.83
CA GLN A 157 0.05 -14.57 5.56
C GLN A 157 -0.84 -14.43 4.32
N MET A 158 -1.60 -13.34 4.22
CA MET A 158 -2.42 -13.04 3.04
C MET A 158 -1.56 -12.92 1.78
N SER A 159 -0.43 -12.22 1.87
CA SER A 159 0.50 -12.05 0.76
C SER A 159 1.07 -13.38 0.28
N LEU A 160 1.41 -14.29 1.18
CA LEU A 160 1.91 -15.61 0.84
C LEU A 160 0.85 -16.44 0.11
N ILE A 161 -0.38 -16.48 0.64
CA ILE A 161 -1.51 -17.17 0.01
C ILE A 161 -1.70 -16.68 -1.42
N MET A 162 -1.75 -15.36 -1.61
CA MET A 162 -1.96 -14.77 -2.92
C MET A 162 -0.76 -14.94 -3.86
N THR A 163 0.47 -14.84 -3.35
CA THR A 163 1.68 -15.05 -4.16
C THR A 163 1.70 -16.47 -4.70
N PHE A 164 1.48 -17.46 -3.85
CA PHE A 164 1.45 -18.87 -4.25
C PHE A 164 0.27 -19.18 -5.18
N GLY A 165 -0.93 -18.67 -4.86
CA GLY A 165 -2.12 -18.92 -5.65
C GLY A 165 -2.06 -18.29 -7.05
N SER A 166 -1.68 -17.02 -7.12
CA SER A 166 -1.64 -16.25 -8.37
C SER A 166 -0.37 -16.45 -9.20
N ALA A 167 0.72 -16.93 -8.60
CA ALA A 167 2.06 -16.91 -9.19
C ALA A 167 2.53 -15.50 -9.61
N MET A 168 2.11 -14.47 -8.86
CA MET A 168 2.44 -13.07 -9.11
C MET A 168 3.00 -12.36 -7.86
N PRO A 169 3.81 -11.30 -8.03
CA PRO A 169 4.25 -10.46 -6.92
C PRO A 169 3.08 -9.75 -6.23
N ILE A 170 3.07 -9.77 -4.89
CA ILE A 170 2.12 -9.01 -4.07
C ILE A 170 2.82 -7.78 -3.48
N ILE A 171 2.29 -6.59 -3.77
CA ILE A 171 2.77 -5.31 -3.24
C ILE A 171 2.04 -5.07 -1.91
N LYS A 172 2.78 -4.87 -0.83
CA LYS A 172 2.23 -4.79 0.53
C LYS A 172 2.27 -3.35 1.03
N VAL A 173 1.10 -2.79 1.34
CA VAL A 173 0.98 -1.44 1.87
C VAL A 173 0.13 -1.47 3.14
N GLY A 174 0.73 -1.12 4.28
CA GLY A 174 0.03 -1.00 5.55
C GLY A 174 -0.77 0.29 5.66
N ARG A 175 -2.01 0.21 6.14
CA ARG A 175 -2.73 1.36 6.72
C ARG A 175 -2.21 1.62 8.13
N MET A 176 -0.95 2.02 8.22
CA MET A 176 -0.17 2.04 9.45
C MET A 176 0.84 3.20 9.41
N ALA A 177 1.25 3.67 10.58
CA ALA A 177 2.18 4.78 10.76
C ALA A 177 1.70 6.11 10.16
N GLY A 178 0.42 6.43 10.34
CA GLY A 178 -0.14 7.73 9.94
C GLY A 178 -1.67 7.77 9.82
N GLN A 179 -2.36 6.63 9.92
CA GLN A 179 -3.79 6.52 9.70
C GLN A 179 -4.60 6.91 10.94
N PHE A 180 -4.36 8.10 11.48
CA PHE A 180 -5.05 8.59 12.69
C PHE A 180 -6.31 9.38 12.39
N ALA A 181 -6.31 10.18 11.33
CA ALA A 181 -7.43 11.08 11.05
C ALA A 181 -8.62 10.32 10.42
N LYS A 182 -9.84 10.69 10.81
CA LYS A 182 -11.08 10.09 10.30
C LYS A 182 -12.09 11.15 9.86
N PRO A 183 -12.64 11.05 8.62
CA PRO A 183 -13.70 11.94 8.18
C PRO A 183 -15.03 11.54 8.84
N ARG A 184 -15.89 12.53 9.09
CA ARG A 184 -17.19 12.35 9.76
C ARG A 184 -18.33 12.84 8.89
N SER A 185 -19.47 12.16 8.95
CA SER A 185 -20.69 12.63 8.28
C SER A 185 -21.19 13.93 8.90
N ASP A 186 -21.17 14.01 10.24
CA ASP A 186 -21.61 15.18 11.00
C ASP A 186 -20.46 15.73 11.85
N SER A 187 -20.38 17.06 11.95
CA SER A 187 -19.35 17.76 12.74
C SER A 187 -19.53 17.59 14.24
N THR A 188 -20.73 17.25 14.69
CA THR A 188 -21.09 17.06 16.10
C THR A 188 -21.73 15.70 16.33
N GLU A 189 -21.67 15.23 17.57
CA GLU A 189 -22.27 14.00 18.06
C GLU A 189 -23.11 14.34 19.31
N THR A 190 -24.33 13.80 19.38
CA THR A 190 -25.25 14.01 20.51
C THR A 190 -25.47 12.70 21.26
N LYS A 191 -25.21 12.67 22.56
CA LYS A 191 -25.53 11.55 23.47
C LYS A 191 -26.19 12.10 24.73
N ASP A 192 -27.24 11.42 25.18
CA ASP A 192 -27.97 11.75 26.42
C ASP A 192 -28.36 13.24 26.57
N GLY A 193 -28.64 13.91 25.44
CA GLY A 193 -29.04 15.32 25.38
C GLY A 193 -27.89 16.33 25.28
N GLU A 194 -26.63 15.91 25.47
CA GLU A 194 -25.44 16.74 25.29
C GLU A 194 -24.91 16.63 23.86
N THR A 195 -24.48 17.74 23.26
CA THR A 195 -23.92 17.80 21.90
C THR A 195 -22.49 18.32 21.92
N LEU A 196 -21.55 17.50 21.46
CA LEU A 196 -20.12 17.80 21.43
C LEU A 196 -19.55 17.66 20.01
N PRO A 197 -18.35 18.19 19.70
CA PRO A 197 -17.66 17.87 18.46
C PRO A 197 -17.53 16.36 18.26
N SER A 198 -17.72 15.90 17.04
CA SER A 198 -17.49 14.49 16.69
C SER A 198 -16.02 14.12 16.92
N TYR A 199 -15.76 12.91 17.42
CA TYR A 199 -14.43 12.32 17.39
C TYR A 199 -13.92 12.19 15.94
N ARG A 200 -12.75 12.75 15.64
CA ARG A 200 -12.15 12.80 14.29
C ARG A 200 -10.84 12.02 14.18
N GLY A 201 -10.56 11.17 15.17
CA GLY A 201 -9.30 10.44 15.26
C GLY A 201 -8.30 11.11 16.18
N ASP A 202 -7.41 10.33 16.77
CA ASP A 202 -6.55 10.74 17.88
C ASP A 202 -5.59 11.88 17.53
N ILE A 203 -5.27 12.06 16.25
CA ILE A 203 -4.48 13.21 15.76
C ILE A 203 -5.20 14.56 15.90
N ILE A 204 -6.52 14.55 16.11
CA ILE A 204 -7.35 15.75 16.25
C ILE A 204 -7.88 15.89 17.68
N ASN A 205 -8.64 14.90 18.16
CA ASN A 205 -9.29 14.90 19.48
C ASN A 205 -9.48 13.45 19.97
N SER A 206 -9.96 13.27 21.19
CA SER A 206 -10.08 11.94 21.81
C SER A 206 -11.50 11.36 21.70
N GLU A 207 -11.61 10.04 21.89
CA GLU A 207 -12.86 9.30 21.71
C GLU A 207 -13.91 9.60 22.79
N GLU A 208 -13.45 9.89 24.02
CA GLU A 208 -14.30 10.03 25.20
C GLU A 208 -15.32 11.14 24.99
N PHE A 209 -16.57 10.89 25.38
CA PHE A 209 -17.67 11.83 25.17
C PHE A 209 -17.75 12.81 26.34
N ASN A 210 -16.82 13.76 26.39
CA ASN A 210 -16.85 14.91 27.30
C ASN A 210 -16.20 16.15 26.63
N ALA A 211 -16.52 17.34 27.13
CA ALA A 211 -16.10 18.60 26.51
C ALA A 211 -14.57 18.73 26.34
N ASP A 212 -13.80 18.34 27.36
CA ASP A 212 -12.34 18.44 27.34
C ASP A 212 -11.72 17.48 26.31
N ALA A 213 -12.17 16.22 26.29
CA ALA A 213 -11.69 15.20 25.37
C ALA A 213 -12.02 15.51 23.89
N ARG A 214 -13.16 16.17 23.63
CA ARG A 214 -13.61 16.50 22.26
C ARG A 214 -13.01 17.79 21.69
N LYS A 215 -12.24 18.54 22.48
CA LYS A 215 -11.51 19.71 22.00
C LYS A 215 -10.43 19.28 20.99
N ASN A 216 -10.37 19.99 19.86
CA ASN A 216 -9.32 19.75 18.86
C ASN A 216 -8.00 20.31 19.39
N ASP A 217 -6.98 19.46 19.55
CA ASP A 217 -5.67 19.81 20.11
C ASP A 217 -4.56 19.66 19.04
N PRO A 218 -3.94 20.76 18.57
CA PRO A 218 -2.86 20.68 17.59
C PRO A 218 -1.64 19.85 18.04
N LYS A 219 -1.40 19.72 19.35
CA LYS A 219 -0.28 18.93 19.90
C LYS A 219 -0.45 17.44 19.63
N ASN A 220 -1.65 16.98 19.33
CA ASN A 220 -1.89 15.60 18.92
C ASN A 220 -1.24 15.27 17.57
N MET A 221 -0.96 16.26 16.71
CA MET A 221 -0.18 16.05 15.49
C MET A 221 1.27 15.64 15.78
N ILE A 222 1.88 16.22 16.82
CA ILE A 222 3.23 15.84 17.28
C ILE A 222 3.23 14.43 17.85
N LYS A 223 2.22 14.08 18.67
CA LYS A 223 2.05 12.72 19.20
C LYS A 223 1.87 11.70 18.07
N ALA A 224 1.02 11.99 17.08
CA ALA A 224 0.80 11.15 15.93
C ALA A 224 2.08 10.94 15.11
N TYR A 225 2.89 11.98 14.91
CA TYR A 225 4.21 11.84 14.29
C TYR A 225 5.10 10.89 15.08
N HIS A 226 5.24 11.06 16.40
CA HIS A 226 6.09 10.20 17.21
C HIS A 226 5.63 8.74 17.21
N GLN A 227 4.33 8.47 17.29
CA GLN A 227 3.81 7.12 17.15
C GLN A 227 4.09 6.55 15.75
N SER A 228 3.88 7.35 14.70
CA SER A 228 4.18 6.95 13.32
C SER A 228 5.64 6.57 13.12
N THR A 229 6.58 7.36 13.68
CA THR A 229 8.02 7.03 13.61
C THR A 229 8.33 5.69 14.26
N GLN A 230 7.72 5.40 15.42
CA GLN A 230 7.98 4.16 16.15
C GLN A 230 7.33 2.96 15.45
N THR A 231 6.08 3.08 15.00
CA THR A 231 5.40 2.06 14.20
C THR A 231 6.19 1.73 12.93
N LEU A 232 6.63 2.75 12.19
CA LEU A 232 7.42 2.53 10.96
C LEU A 232 8.78 1.91 11.25
N ASN A 233 9.46 2.29 12.33
CA ASN A 233 10.71 1.67 12.75
C ASN A 233 10.52 0.18 13.09
N ILE A 234 9.44 -0.18 13.79
CA ILE A 234 9.07 -1.58 14.08
C ILE A 234 8.82 -2.35 12.77
N LEU A 235 8.03 -1.77 11.84
CA LEU A 235 7.75 -2.38 10.54
C LEU A 235 9.02 -2.60 9.71
N ARG A 236 9.96 -1.65 9.71
CA ARG A 236 11.27 -1.78 9.06
C ARG A 236 12.12 -2.89 9.70
N ALA A 237 12.08 -3.00 11.03
CA ALA A 237 12.76 -4.08 11.74
C ALA A 237 12.15 -5.46 11.43
N PHE A 238 10.82 -5.60 11.33
CA PHE A 238 10.21 -6.88 10.98
C PHE A 238 10.39 -7.26 9.50
N SER A 239 10.33 -6.29 8.60
CA SER A 239 10.48 -6.52 7.15
C SER A 239 11.90 -6.95 6.73
N THR A 240 12.93 -6.54 7.48
CA THR A 240 14.34 -6.81 7.13
C THR A 240 15.11 -7.62 8.18
N GLY A 241 14.68 -7.63 9.44
CA GLY A 241 15.34 -8.29 10.57
C GLY A 241 15.03 -9.78 10.74
N GLY A 242 14.53 -10.44 9.69
CA GLY A 242 14.28 -11.89 9.67
C GLY A 242 12.92 -12.34 10.21
N TYR A 243 11.98 -11.43 10.50
CA TYR A 243 10.59 -11.81 10.78
C TYR A 243 9.85 -12.16 9.49
N ALA A 244 10.11 -11.44 8.41
CA ALA A 244 9.56 -11.68 7.07
C ALA A 244 10.25 -12.80 6.27
N ASP A 245 11.15 -13.57 6.90
CA ASP A 245 11.84 -14.68 6.27
C ASP A 245 10.86 -15.81 5.91
N ILE A 246 10.78 -16.14 4.62
CA ILE A 246 9.87 -17.15 4.08
C ILE A 246 10.22 -18.58 4.55
N SER A 247 11.36 -18.83 5.17
CA SER A 247 11.64 -20.11 5.82
C SER A 247 10.96 -20.26 7.19
N ARG A 248 10.42 -19.16 7.74
CA ARG A 248 9.79 -19.11 9.08
C ARG A 248 8.26 -19.12 9.01
N LEU A 249 7.66 -19.59 7.91
CA LEU A 249 6.20 -19.58 7.69
C LEU A 249 5.38 -20.13 8.86
N HIS A 250 5.88 -21.20 9.49
CA HIS A 250 5.19 -21.82 10.63
C HIS A 250 5.09 -20.90 11.85
N ALA A 251 6.01 -19.95 12.01
CA ALA A 251 5.97 -18.95 13.08
C ALA A 251 4.91 -17.86 12.83
N TRP A 252 4.33 -17.79 11.63
CA TRP A 252 3.26 -16.85 11.32
C TRP A 252 1.87 -17.42 11.61
N ASN A 253 1.74 -18.69 12.00
CA ASN A 253 0.46 -19.22 12.45
C ASN A 253 -0.02 -18.42 13.67
N LEU A 254 -1.27 -17.98 13.62
CA LEU A 254 -1.94 -17.33 14.75
C LEU A 254 -2.63 -18.40 15.58
N ASP A 255 -2.35 -18.42 16.88
CA ASP A 255 -2.81 -19.46 17.81
C ASP A 255 -4.34 -19.62 17.83
N PHE A 256 -5.10 -18.54 17.57
CA PHE A 256 -6.57 -18.59 17.54
C PHE A 256 -7.13 -19.12 16.21
N VAL A 257 -6.35 -19.08 15.13
CA VAL A 257 -6.77 -19.57 13.80
C VAL A 257 -6.61 -21.09 13.74
N ASP A 258 -5.77 -21.70 14.59
CA ASP A 258 -5.30 -23.09 14.46
C ASP A 258 -6.39 -24.17 14.33
N LYS A 259 -7.60 -23.91 14.82
CA LYS A 259 -8.73 -24.86 14.79
C LYS A 259 -9.72 -24.65 13.64
N THR A 260 -9.44 -23.75 12.70
CA THR A 260 -10.32 -23.44 11.56
C THR A 260 -9.93 -24.19 10.28
N GLU A 261 -10.86 -24.30 9.34
CA GLU A 261 -10.60 -24.84 8.00
C GLU A 261 -9.54 -23.99 7.27
N GLU A 262 -9.57 -22.67 7.43
CA GLU A 262 -8.61 -21.72 6.86
C GLU A 262 -7.19 -21.98 7.36
N ALA A 263 -7.02 -22.20 8.67
CA ALA A 263 -5.73 -22.59 9.19
C ALA A 263 -5.27 -23.92 8.60
N SER A 264 -6.19 -24.88 8.40
CA SER A 264 -5.84 -26.14 7.76
C SER A 264 -5.36 -25.93 6.32
N ARG A 265 -6.10 -25.16 5.51
CA ARG A 265 -5.73 -24.79 4.14
C ARG A 265 -4.42 -23.99 4.10
N PHE A 266 -4.23 -23.07 5.04
CA PHE A 266 -3.00 -22.30 5.17
C PHE A 266 -1.80 -23.19 5.54
N ARG A 267 -1.97 -24.14 6.47
CA ARG A 267 -0.94 -25.14 6.80
C ARG A 267 -0.59 -26.01 5.59
N GLN A 268 -1.57 -26.47 4.82
CA GLN A 268 -1.31 -27.22 3.59
C GLN A 268 -0.54 -26.38 2.56
N LEU A 269 -0.91 -25.11 2.39
CA LEU A 269 -0.21 -24.18 1.50
C LEU A 269 1.23 -23.93 1.97
N THR A 270 1.45 -23.68 3.26
CA THR A 270 2.80 -23.47 3.82
C THR A 270 3.69 -24.70 3.66
N THR A 271 3.14 -25.92 3.77
CA THR A 271 3.88 -27.15 3.43
C THR A 271 4.32 -27.16 1.97
N LYS A 272 3.43 -26.82 1.02
CA LYS A 272 3.78 -26.74 -0.41
C LYS A 272 4.87 -25.69 -0.69
N VAL A 273 4.85 -24.56 0.03
CA VAL A 273 5.91 -23.54 -0.06
C VAL A 273 7.22 -24.06 0.53
N ASP A 274 7.22 -24.72 1.69
CA ASP A 274 8.42 -25.31 2.28
C ASP A 274 9.06 -26.35 1.34
N GLU A 275 8.26 -27.23 0.74
CA GLU A 275 8.71 -28.18 -0.28
C GLU A 275 9.35 -27.46 -1.49
N SER A 276 8.74 -26.37 -1.94
CA SER A 276 9.28 -25.54 -3.03
C SER A 276 10.63 -24.89 -2.68
N LEU A 277 10.78 -24.39 -1.44
CA LEU A 277 12.04 -23.84 -0.94
C LEU A 277 13.13 -24.91 -0.88
N ARG A 278 12.80 -26.12 -0.40
CA ARG A 278 13.72 -27.27 -0.36
C ARG A 278 14.14 -27.68 -1.77
N PHE A 279 13.21 -27.70 -2.72
CA PHE A 279 13.52 -27.98 -4.13
C PHE A 279 14.47 -26.93 -4.72
N MET A 280 14.17 -25.64 -4.54
CA MET A 280 15.05 -24.54 -4.98
C MET A 280 16.46 -24.68 -4.41
N LYS A 281 16.59 -24.98 -3.11
CA LYS A 281 17.88 -25.26 -2.47
C LYS A 281 18.59 -26.47 -3.09
N ALA A 282 17.86 -27.56 -3.36
CA ALA A 282 18.41 -28.79 -3.94
C ALA A 282 18.97 -28.58 -5.37
N ILE A 283 18.40 -27.64 -6.14
CA ILE A 283 18.90 -27.28 -7.48
C ILE A 283 19.92 -26.13 -7.47
N GLY A 284 20.37 -25.69 -6.28
CA GLY A 284 21.45 -24.70 -6.13
C GLY A 284 21.01 -23.24 -6.07
N VAL A 285 19.71 -22.94 -5.86
CA VAL A 285 19.26 -21.59 -5.55
C VAL A 285 19.61 -21.25 -4.10
N ASP A 286 20.32 -20.15 -3.90
CA ASP A 286 20.65 -19.65 -2.57
C ASP A 286 19.43 -18.99 -1.91
N THR A 287 18.75 -19.74 -1.04
CA THR A 287 17.58 -19.27 -0.29
C THR A 287 17.94 -18.37 0.90
N THR A 288 19.21 -17.99 1.09
CA THR A 288 19.64 -17.03 2.13
C THR A 288 19.67 -15.59 1.62
N LEU A 289 19.53 -15.39 0.31
CA LEU A 289 19.50 -14.08 -0.32
C LEU A 289 18.29 -13.23 0.16
N PRO A 290 18.39 -11.88 0.14
CA PRO A 290 17.33 -10.98 0.58
C PRO A 290 15.95 -11.22 -0.06
N ALA A 291 15.93 -11.77 -1.27
CA ALA A 291 14.69 -12.14 -1.96
C ALA A 291 13.84 -13.19 -1.21
N PHE A 292 14.43 -13.96 -0.30
CA PHE A 292 13.76 -14.96 0.54
C PHE A 292 13.65 -14.52 2.00
N THR A 293 14.61 -13.72 2.49
CA THR A 293 14.76 -13.39 3.91
C THR A 293 14.18 -12.04 4.30
N THR A 294 13.83 -11.20 3.32
CA THR A 294 13.28 -9.85 3.54
C THR A 294 12.06 -9.61 2.66
N THR A 295 11.28 -8.58 2.98
CA THR A 295 10.17 -8.15 2.12
C THR A 295 10.04 -6.64 2.11
N GLU A 296 9.66 -6.06 0.97
CA GLU A 296 9.29 -4.65 0.95
C GLU A 296 7.92 -4.45 1.59
N PHE A 297 7.82 -3.47 2.49
CA PHE A 297 6.56 -3.07 3.12
C PHE A 297 6.46 -1.55 3.14
N TYR A 298 5.37 -1.05 2.59
CA TYR A 298 5.10 0.38 2.46
C TYR A 298 3.98 0.80 3.40
N THR A 299 3.79 2.10 3.59
CA THR A 299 2.75 2.68 4.45
C THR A 299 1.88 3.64 3.68
N ALA A 300 0.61 3.74 4.06
CA ALA A 300 -0.34 4.67 3.50
C ALA A 300 -1.40 5.11 4.51
N HIS A 301 -1.86 6.35 4.37
CA HIS A 301 -3.01 6.88 5.09
C HIS A 301 -3.84 7.83 4.20
N GLU A 302 -5.04 8.18 4.68
CA GLU A 302 -5.87 9.18 4.04
C GLU A 302 -5.21 10.54 4.22
N CYS A 303 -4.87 11.20 3.11
CA CYS A 303 -4.44 12.58 3.12
C CYS A 303 -5.65 13.44 3.52
N LEU A 304 -5.82 13.67 4.83
CA LEU A 304 -7.02 14.29 5.39
C LEU A 304 -6.68 15.58 6.14
N LEU A 305 -5.74 15.53 7.09
CA LEU A 305 -5.38 16.68 7.93
C LEU A 305 -4.25 17.48 7.27
N LEU A 306 -4.61 18.37 6.34
CA LEU A 306 -3.65 19.08 5.49
C LEU A 306 -2.55 19.88 6.22
N PRO A 307 -2.76 20.45 7.43
CA PRO A 307 -1.65 21.02 8.20
C PRO A 307 -0.54 20.02 8.54
N TYR A 308 -0.90 18.77 8.86
CA TYR A 308 0.05 17.69 9.15
C TYR A 308 0.80 17.25 7.88
N GLU A 309 0.06 17.02 6.79
CA GLU A 309 0.62 16.63 5.49
C GLU A 309 1.55 17.70 4.92
N GLN A 310 1.15 18.98 5.03
CA GLN A 310 1.98 20.10 4.62
C GLN A 310 3.30 20.13 5.40
N ALA A 311 3.24 20.01 6.74
CA ALA A 311 4.43 20.07 7.58
C ALA A 311 5.42 18.92 7.30
N LEU A 312 4.91 17.78 6.83
CA LEU A 312 5.74 16.63 6.47
C LEU A 312 6.15 16.57 4.99
N THR A 313 5.75 17.54 4.18
CA THR A 313 6.11 17.62 2.76
C THR A 313 7.51 18.18 2.55
N ARG A 314 8.39 17.40 1.90
CA ARG A 314 9.80 17.76 1.65
C ARG A 314 10.12 17.79 0.17
N GLN A 315 11.10 18.61 -0.19
CA GLN A 315 11.67 18.61 -1.53
C GLN A 315 12.79 17.57 -1.61
N ASP A 316 12.69 16.64 -2.55
CA ASP A 316 13.72 15.66 -2.81
C ASP A 316 14.96 16.34 -3.40
N SER A 317 16.10 16.19 -2.73
CA SER A 317 17.37 16.80 -3.15
C SER A 317 17.90 16.26 -4.48
N THR A 318 17.45 15.07 -4.93
CA THR A 318 17.91 14.46 -6.17
C THR A 318 17.11 14.90 -7.40
N THR A 319 15.81 15.16 -7.24
CA THR A 319 14.92 15.50 -8.37
C THR A 319 14.34 16.92 -8.29
N GLY A 320 14.44 17.59 -7.14
CA GLY A 320 13.79 18.87 -6.89
C GLY A 320 12.26 18.79 -6.80
N ARG A 321 11.66 17.59 -6.85
CA ARG A 321 10.21 17.39 -6.71
C ARG A 321 9.80 17.36 -5.24
N TRP A 322 8.57 17.76 -4.97
CA TRP A 322 7.97 17.66 -3.65
C TRP A 322 7.39 16.28 -3.42
N TYR A 323 7.56 15.75 -2.23
CA TYR A 323 6.96 14.51 -1.76
C TYR A 323 6.37 14.79 -0.38
N ASP A 324 5.15 14.32 -0.16
CA ASP A 324 4.66 14.22 1.20
C ASP A 324 5.34 13.02 1.84
N CYS A 325 6.24 13.30 2.79
CA CYS A 325 7.03 12.26 3.43
C CYS A 325 6.38 11.75 4.72
N SER A 326 5.07 11.98 4.92
CA SER A 326 4.28 11.36 5.96
C SER A 326 4.04 9.86 5.67
N ALA A 327 3.90 9.46 4.40
CA ALA A 327 3.75 8.06 4.01
C ALA A 327 4.22 7.79 2.58
N HIS A 328 4.36 6.51 2.22
CA HIS A 328 4.78 6.13 0.88
C HIS A 328 3.70 6.39 -0.17
N MET A 329 2.45 6.08 0.17
CA MET A 329 1.26 6.34 -0.66
C MET A 329 0.23 7.11 0.16
N LEU A 330 -0.52 7.99 -0.49
CA LEU A 330 -1.62 8.73 0.13
C LEU A 330 -2.89 8.48 -0.67
N TRP A 331 -4.07 8.56 -0.03
CA TRP A 331 -5.33 8.61 -0.78
C TRP A 331 -6.21 9.79 -0.39
N VAL A 332 -7.04 10.22 -1.35
CA VAL A 332 -8.14 11.16 -1.11
C VAL A 332 -9.43 10.38 -0.88
N GLY A 333 -10.11 10.67 0.22
CA GLY A 333 -11.35 10.02 0.63
C GLY A 333 -12.58 10.46 -0.17
N GLU A 334 -13.66 9.69 -0.06
CA GLU A 334 -14.93 9.98 -0.77
C GLU A 334 -15.53 11.34 -0.38
N ARG A 335 -15.29 11.80 0.86
CA ARG A 335 -15.82 13.06 1.39
C ARG A 335 -14.95 14.28 1.08
N THR A 336 -13.74 14.06 0.60
CA THR A 336 -12.72 15.09 0.35
C THR A 336 -12.28 15.15 -1.11
N ARG A 337 -12.92 14.38 -2.01
CA ARG A 337 -12.59 14.35 -3.45
C ARG A 337 -13.28 15.41 -4.32
N GLN A 338 -13.61 16.56 -3.75
CA GLN A 338 -14.11 17.69 -4.54
C GLN A 338 -12.97 18.19 -5.44
N GLN A 339 -13.21 18.26 -6.75
CA GLN A 339 -12.18 18.53 -7.76
C GLN A 339 -11.62 19.96 -7.69
N ASP A 340 -12.36 20.87 -7.04
CA ASP A 340 -11.97 22.24 -6.70
C ASP A 340 -11.64 22.41 -5.20
N GLY A 341 -11.50 21.30 -4.47
CA GLY A 341 -11.23 21.27 -3.05
C GLY A 341 -9.74 21.30 -2.70
N ALA A 342 -9.45 21.61 -1.43
CA ALA A 342 -8.08 21.72 -0.92
C ALA A 342 -7.27 20.44 -1.06
N HIS A 343 -7.88 19.27 -0.84
CA HIS A 343 -7.19 17.98 -0.92
C HIS A 343 -6.66 17.69 -2.33
N PHE A 344 -7.47 17.96 -3.36
CA PHE A 344 -7.06 17.81 -4.76
C PHE A 344 -5.93 18.78 -5.14
N GLU A 345 -6.00 20.03 -4.67
CA GLU A 345 -4.90 20.97 -4.87
C GLU A 345 -3.61 20.51 -4.18
N PHE A 346 -3.69 20.02 -2.95
CA PHE A 346 -2.53 19.52 -2.23
C PHE A 346 -1.87 18.34 -2.98
N VAL A 347 -2.63 17.29 -3.29
CA VAL A 347 -2.06 16.07 -3.91
C VAL A 347 -1.59 16.29 -5.36
N ARG A 348 -2.05 17.35 -6.04
CA ARG A 348 -1.62 17.66 -7.40
C ARG A 348 -0.12 17.91 -7.52
N GLY A 349 0.53 18.44 -6.48
CA GLY A 349 1.94 18.81 -6.54
C GLY A 349 2.92 17.85 -5.85
N VAL A 350 2.44 16.88 -5.06
CA VAL A 350 3.30 15.87 -4.43
C VAL A 350 3.62 14.73 -5.39
N GLY A 351 4.80 14.13 -5.28
CA GLY A 351 5.32 13.08 -6.15
C GLY A 351 4.92 11.66 -5.76
N ASN A 352 4.14 11.48 -4.69
CA ASN A 352 3.70 10.18 -4.20
C ASN A 352 2.76 9.46 -5.17
N PRO A 353 2.74 8.12 -5.24
CA PRO A 353 1.59 7.42 -5.78
C PRO A 353 0.36 7.76 -4.95
N LEU A 354 -0.76 7.99 -5.64
CA LEU A 354 -2.00 8.49 -5.07
C LEU A 354 -3.13 7.48 -5.24
N GLY A 355 -3.99 7.39 -4.23
CA GLY A 355 -5.28 6.73 -4.30
C GLY A 355 -6.43 7.73 -4.32
N VAL A 356 -7.57 7.34 -4.89
CA VAL A 356 -8.83 8.08 -4.75
C VAL A 356 -9.98 7.11 -4.54
N LYS A 357 -10.77 7.34 -3.47
CA LYS A 357 -11.97 6.56 -3.19
C LYS A 357 -13.07 6.93 -4.18
N VAL A 358 -13.75 5.93 -4.73
CA VAL A 358 -14.82 6.10 -5.72
C VAL A 358 -16.03 5.27 -5.33
N SER A 359 -17.14 5.94 -5.02
CA SER A 359 -18.44 5.30 -4.77
C SER A 359 -19.33 5.19 -6.01
N ASP A 360 -20.54 4.64 -5.84
CA ASP A 360 -21.59 4.54 -6.85
C ASP A 360 -22.08 5.89 -7.37
N LYS A 361 -21.68 6.99 -6.74
CA LYS A 361 -22.03 8.37 -7.14
C LYS A 361 -21.07 8.98 -8.17
N CYS A 362 -19.93 8.35 -8.44
CA CYS A 362 -18.96 8.88 -9.39
C CYS A 362 -19.41 8.59 -10.82
N THR A 363 -19.45 9.63 -11.65
CA THR A 363 -19.73 9.49 -13.08
C THR A 363 -18.44 9.25 -13.88
N PRO A 364 -18.54 8.68 -15.10
CA PRO A 364 -17.38 8.54 -15.99
C PRO A 364 -16.63 9.86 -16.23
N ASP A 365 -17.34 10.97 -16.48
CA ASP A 365 -16.73 12.27 -16.74
C ASP A 365 -15.98 12.81 -15.51
N GLN A 366 -16.58 12.67 -14.32
CA GLN A 366 -15.91 13.02 -13.07
C GLN A 366 -14.63 12.21 -12.87
N LEU A 367 -14.66 10.91 -13.16
CA LEU A 367 -13.48 10.06 -13.03
C LEU A 367 -12.35 10.48 -14.00
N LEU A 368 -12.69 10.84 -15.23
CA LEU A 368 -11.71 11.30 -16.21
C LEU A 368 -11.06 12.61 -15.77
N GLU A 369 -11.83 13.56 -15.25
CA GLU A 369 -11.29 14.78 -14.67
C GLU A 369 -10.40 14.51 -13.45
N ILE A 370 -10.78 13.55 -12.59
CA ILE A 370 -9.92 13.11 -11.48
C ILE A 370 -8.58 12.59 -12.02
N CYS A 371 -8.61 11.78 -13.09
CA CYS A 371 -7.39 11.29 -13.74
C CYS A 371 -6.51 12.43 -14.27
N ASP A 372 -7.12 13.43 -14.91
CA ASP A 372 -6.40 14.60 -15.45
C ASP A 372 -5.77 15.46 -14.36
N GLN A 373 -6.39 15.55 -13.18
CA GLN A 373 -5.87 16.33 -12.07
C GLN A 373 -4.78 15.59 -11.27
N MET A 374 -5.00 14.31 -10.95
CA MET A 374 -4.10 13.54 -10.09
C MET A 374 -2.96 12.84 -10.86
N ASN A 375 -3.16 12.61 -12.17
CA ASN A 375 -2.18 12.00 -13.07
C ASN A 375 -2.14 12.69 -14.45
N PRO A 376 -1.84 14.01 -14.52
CA PRO A 376 -1.89 14.78 -15.76
C PRO A 376 -0.96 14.26 -16.86
N ASN A 377 0.16 13.63 -16.46
CA ASN A 377 1.15 13.07 -17.38
C ASN A 377 0.89 11.59 -17.72
N ASN A 378 -0.23 11.03 -17.28
CA ASN A 378 -0.65 9.65 -17.50
C ASN A 378 0.43 8.61 -17.14
N ILE A 379 1.14 8.83 -16.03
CA ILE A 379 2.24 7.97 -15.57
C ILE A 379 1.65 6.69 -14.95
N PRO A 380 1.99 5.48 -15.43
CA PRO A 380 1.57 4.24 -14.79
C PRO A 380 2.04 4.16 -13.33
N GLY A 381 1.19 3.60 -12.46
CA GLY A 381 1.46 3.50 -11.02
C GLY A 381 1.26 4.79 -10.22
N ARG A 382 1.00 5.94 -10.87
CA ARG A 382 0.72 7.21 -10.18
C ARG A 382 -0.64 7.24 -9.52
N LEU A 383 -1.69 6.72 -10.16
CA LEU A 383 -3.07 6.83 -9.68
C LEU A 383 -3.73 5.46 -9.52
N THR A 384 -4.28 5.24 -8.34
CA THR A 384 -5.06 4.06 -7.97
C THR A 384 -6.51 4.45 -7.71
N ILE A 385 -7.44 3.84 -8.45
CA ILE A 385 -8.89 4.01 -8.24
C ILE A 385 -9.36 2.97 -7.23
N ILE A 386 -9.82 3.43 -6.07
CA ILE A 386 -10.22 2.59 -4.94
C ILE A 386 -11.76 2.50 -4.91
N VAL A 387 -12.30 1.43 -5.48
CA VAL A 387 -13.75 1.25 -5.72
C VAL A 387 -14.45 0.74 -4.47
N ARG A 388 -15.48 1.46 -4.01
CA ARG A 388 -16.31 1.09 -2.83
C ARG A 388 -17.80 1.34 -3.08
N MET A 389 -18.52 0.34 -3.58
CA MET A 389 -19.90 0.52 -4.07
C MET A 389 -20.92 -0.40 -3.41
N GLY A 390 -20.51 -1.52 -2.82
CA GLY A 390 -21.40 -2.65 -2.56
C GLY A 390 -21.62 -3.47 -3.83
N ALA A 391 -21.77 -4.80 -3.71
CA ALA A 391 -21.73 -5.74 -4.84
C ALA A 391 -22.72 -5.44 -5.98
N GLU A 392 -23.98 -5.15 -5.65
CA GLU A 392 -25.03 -4.86 -6.66
C GLU A 392 -24.72 -3.59 -7.45
N LYS A 393 -24.40 -2.51 -6.73
CA LYS A 393 -24.09 -1.21 -7.33
C LYS A 393 -22.77 -1.25 -8.08
N LEU A 394 -21.80 -2.05 -7.64
CA LEU A 394 -20.54 -2.27 -8.35
C LEU A 394 -20.82 -2.84 -9.75
N ARG A 395 -21.58 -3.94 -9.84
CA ARG A 395 -21.94 -4.57 -11.12
C ARG A 395 -22.64 -3.59 -12.07
N LYS A 396 -23.47 -2.70 -11.53
CA LYS A 396 -24.19 -1.69 -12.31
C LYS A 396 -23.28 -0.55 -12.81
N ASN A 397 -22.41 -0.01 -11.95
CA ASN A 397 -21.76 1.28 -12.21
C ASN A 397 -20.30 1.16 -12.69
N LEU A 398 -19.53 0.19 -12.16
CA LEU A 398 -18.11 0.04 -12.50
C LEU A 398 -17.83 -0.18 -14.00
N PRO A 399 -18.65 -0.93 -14.78
CA PRO A 399 -18.42 -1.10 -16.22
C PRO A 399 -18.37 0.24 -16.99
N GLY A 400 -19.20 1.22 -16.61
CA GLY A 400 -19.21 2.54 -17.24
C GLY A 400 -17.92 3.33 -16.99
N LEU A 401 -17.37 3.22 -15.77
CA LEU A 401 -16.12 3.86 -15.38
C LEU A 401 -14.92 3.24 -16.10
N ILE A 402 -14.84 1.91 -16.16
CA ILE A 402 -13.76 1.18 -16.84
C ILE A 402 -13.74 1.54 -18.33
N ARG A 403 -14.89 1.52 -19.01
CA ARG A 403 -14.97 1.88 -20.44
C ARG A 403 -14.47 3.29 -20.73
N ALA A 404 -14.76 4.26 -19.87
CA ALA A 404 -14.29 5.62 -20.05
C ALA A 404 -12.76 5.72 -19.88
N VAL A 405 -12.20 5.12 -18.84
CA VAL A 405 -10.75 5.05 -18.61
C VAL A 405 -10.03 4.37 -19.77
N GLN A 406 -10.56 3.24 -20.27
CA GLN A 406 -10.00 2.53 -21.42
C GLN A 406 -10.08 3.36 -22.70
N ARG A 407 -11.22 4.00 -22.98
CA ARG A 407 -11.44 4.83 -24.16
C ARG A 407 -10.45 6.00 -24.23
N GLU A 408 -10.20 6.65 -23.10
CA GLU A 408 -9.26 7.78 -23.01
C GLU A 408 -7.80 7.34 -22.80
N GLY A 409 -7.52 6.03 -22.73
CA GLY A 409 -6.16 5.49 -22.54
C GLY A 409 -5.53 5.91 -21.21
N LYS A 410 -6.32 6.11 -20.16
CA LYS A 410 -5.80 6.51 -18.83
C LYS A 410 -5.15 5.31 -18.13
N SER A 411 -3.95 5.52 -17.60
CA SER A 411 -3.16 4.57 -16.84
C SER A 411 -3.51 4.68 -15.37
N VAL A 412 -4.33 3.73 -14.89
CA VAL A 412 -4.73 3.64 -13.48
C VAL A 412 -4.62 2.21 -12.97
N LEU A 413 -4.39 2.07 -11.67
CA LEU A 413 -4.54 0.80 -10.97
C LEU A 413 -5.95 0.71 -10.39
N TRP A 414 -6.69 -0.36 -10.68
CA TRP A 414 -8.00 -0.59 -10.08
C TRP A 414 -7.87 -1.49 -8.86
N ILE A 415 -8.40 -1.06 -7.71
CA ILE A 415 -8.50 -1.90 -6.53
C ILE A 415 -9.90 -1.87 -5.91
N SER A 416 -10.27 -2.96 -5.26
CA SER A 416 -11.53 -3.07 -4.51
C SER A 416 -11.34 -2.66 -3.05
N ASP A 417 -12.18 -1.76 -2.55
CA ASP A 417 -12.45 -1.52 -1.13
C ASP A 417 -13.84 -2.10 -0.80
N PRO A 418 -13.92 -3.40 -0.47
CA PRO A 418 -15.19 -4.05 -0.22
C PRO A 418 -15.71 -3.79 1.20
N VAL A 419 -15.04 -2.98 2.04
CA VAL A 419 -15.44 -2.81 3.44
C VAL A 419 -16.32 -1.58 3.64
N HIS A 420 -15.95 -0.42 3.07
CA HIS A 420 -16.66 0.83 3.32
C HIS A 420 -18.04 0.94 2.64
N GLY A 421 -18.32 0.10 1.64
CA GLY A 421 -19.63 0.01 0.97
C GLY A 421 -20.67 -0.80 1.74
N ASN A 422 -20.24 -1.64 2.69
CA ASN A 422 -21.05 -2.72 3.28
C ASN A 422 -21.26 -2.56 4.80
N THR A 423 -21.11 -1.34 5.34
CA THR A 423 -21.36 -1.04 6.75
C THR A 423 -22.86 -0.85 7.01
N PHE A 424 -23.37 -1.46 8.08
CA PHE A 424 -24.72 -1.23 8.60
C PHE A 424 -24.69 -1.07 10.13
N LYS A 425 -25.81 -0.66 10.73
CA LYS A 425 -25.96 -0.49 12.18
C LYS A 425 -26.95 -1.53 12.71
N THR A 426 -26.57 -2.25 13.75
CA THR A 426 -27.41 -3.26 14.42
C THR A 426 -28.46 -2.59 15.31
N GLU A 427 -29.47 -3.37 15.75
CA GLU A 427 -30.48 -2.89 16.71
C GLU A 427 -29.85 -2.46 18.04
N ASN A 428 -28.80 -3.17 18.47
CA ASN A 428 -28.03 -2.88 19.69
C ASN A 428 -27.05 -1.71 19.54
N GLY A 429 -27.05 -1.02 18.40
CA GLY A 429 -26.33 0.24 18.20
C GLY A 429 -24.90 0.10 17.67
N PHE A 430 -24.37 -1.13 17.55
CA PHE A 430 -23.05 -1.37 16.94
C PHE A 430 -23.08 -1.08 15.45
N LYS A 431 -22.01 -0.48 14.93
CA LYS A 431 -21.73 -0.52 13.50
C LYS A 431 -21.04 -1.84 13.21
N THR A 432 -21.50 -2.57 12.22
CA THR A 432 -20.86 -3.82 11.78
C THR A 432 -20.88 -3.92 10.25
N ARG A 433 -20.24 -4.96 9.72
CA ARG A 433 -20.22 -5.30 8.29
C ARG A 433 -20.50 -6.78 8.14
N SER A 434 -21.22 -7.14 7.08
CA SER A 434 -21.43 -8.54 6.71
C SER A 434 -20.23 -9.04 5.91
N PHE A 435 -19.53 -10.05 6.42
CA PHE A 435 -18.45 -10.71 5.70
C PHE A 435 -18.90 -11.25 4.34
N ASP A 436 -20.11 -11.80 4.24
CA ASP A 436 -20.65 -12.27 2.97
C ASP A 436 -20.84 -11.13 1.97
N ALA A 437 -21.35 -9.97 2.40
CA ALA A 437 -21.45 -8.80 1.53
C ALA A 437 -20.08 -8.29 1.05
N ILE A 438 -19.08 -8.27 1.94
CA ILE A 438 -17.68 -7.94 1.61
C ILE A 438 -17.14 -8.91 0.56
N ARG A 439 -17.33 -10.21 0.77
CA ARG A 439 -16.90 -11.27 -0.15
C ARG A 439 -17.60 -11.14 -1.51
N GLU A 440 -18.89 -10.86 -1.52
CA GLU A 440 -19.67 -10.70 -2.76
C GLU A 440 -19.28 -9.45 -3.56
N GLU A 441 -18.89 -8.35 -2.90
CA GLU A 441 -18.36 -7.17 -3.60
C GLU A 441 -17.00 -7.48 -4.24
N LEU A 442 -16.13 -8.21 -3.53
CA LEU A 442 -14.85 -8.62 -4.09
C LEU A 442 -15.04 -9.56 -5.29
N ARG A 443 -15.97 -10.53 -5.23
CA ARG A 443 -16.34 -11.36 -6.39
C ARG A 443 -16.84 -10.52 -7.56
N ALA A 444 -17.76 -9.59 -7.28
CA ALA A 444 -18.31 -8.69 -8.29
C ALA A 444 -17.23 -7.87 -8.99
N PHE A 445 -16.23 -7.39 -8.24
CA PHE A 445 -15.09 -6.66 -8.77
C PHE A 445 -14.31 -7.48 -9.80
N PHE A 446 -13.98 -8.73 -9.48
CA PHE A 446 -13.34 -9.63 -10.43
C PHE A 446 -14.22 -9.91 -11.64
N ASP A 447 -15.51 -10.24 -11.44
CA ASP A 447 -16.46 -10.54 -12.51
C ASP A 447 -16.57 -9.39 -13.53
N VAL A 448 -16.67 -8.15 -13.05
CA VAL A 448 -16.74 -6.96 -13.93
C VAL A 448 -15.43 -6.75 -14.68
N HIS A 449 -14.28 -6.94 -14.03
CA HIS A 449 -13.00 -6.83 -14.71
C HIS A 449 -12.80 -7.91 -15.78
N ASP A 450 -13.25 -9.15 -15.53
CA ASP A 450 -13.29 -10.23 -16.51
C ASP A 450 -14.17 -9.85 -17.72
N GLU A 451 -15.40 -9.36 -17.48
CA GLU A 451 -16.34 -8.94 -18.53
C GLU A 451 -15.78 -7.78 -19.38
N MET A 452 -15.12 -6.81 -18.75
CA MET A 452 -14.59 -5.61 -19.41
C MET A 452 -13.19 -5.81 -20.01
N GLY A 453 -12.60 -7.00 -19.91
CA GLY A 453 -11.23 -7.26 -20.39
C GLY A 453 -10.19 -6.34 -19.74
N SER A 454 -10.38 -6.00 -18.46
CA SER A 454 -9.51 -5.13 -17.68
C SER A 454 -8.86 -5.89 -16.52
N HIS A 455 -7.92 -5.25 -15.82
CA HIS A 455 -7.15 -5.90 -14.77
C HIS A 455 -7.63 -5.54 -13.35
N PRO A 456 -8.06 -6.51 -12.53
CA PRO A 456 -8.34 -6.32 -11.12
C PRO A 456 -7.01 -6.30 -10.34
N GLY A 457 -6.48 -5.11 -10.08
CA GLY A 457 -5.08 -4.94 -9.66
C GLY A 457 -4.81 -4.93 -8.17
N GLY A 458 -5.83 -5.04 -7.32
CA GLY A 458 -5.61 -5.07 -5.87
C GLY A 458 -6.86 -5.06 -4.99
N MET A 459 -6.64 -5.08 -3.68
CA MET A 459 -7.67 -4.89 -2.66
C MET A 459 -7.19 -3.96 -1.53
N HIS A 460 -8.15 -3.32 -0.88
CA HIS A 460 -7.98 -2.40 0.24
C HIS A 460 -8.92 -2.80 1.37
N LEU A 461 -8.36 -3.28 2.49
CA LEU A 461 -9.11 -3.78 3.63
C LEU A 461 -8.86 -2.97 4.89
N GLU A 462 -9.85 -2.97 5.78
CA GLU A 462 -9.66 -2.65 7.21
C GLU A 462 -9.65 -3.97 7.98
N MET A 463 -8.53 -4.28 8.63
CA MET A 463 -8.29 -5.56 9.27
C MET A 463 -7.33 -5.40 10.46
N THR A 464 -7.35 -6.37 11.37
CA THR A 464 -6.44 -6.43 12.53
C THR A 464 -5.92 -7.84 12.73
N GLY A 465 -4.73 -7.96 13.32
CA GLY A 465 -4.17 -9.23 13.80
C GLY A 465 -4.82 -9.75 15.08
N GLU A 466 -5.61 -8.93 15.76
CA GLU A 466 -6.28 -9.28 17.01
C GLU A 466 -7.51 -10.17 16.78
N ASP A 467 -7.82 -10.99 17.78
CA ASP A 467 -8.99 -11.88 17.78
C ASP A 467 -10.25 -11.12 18.19
N VAL A 468 -10.72 -10.24 17.29
CA VAL A 468 -11.88 -9.36 17.47
C VAL A 468 -13.17 -9.92 16.86
N THR A 469 -14.30 -9.41 17.35
CA THR A 469 -15.66 -9.74 16.87
C THR A 469 -16.34 -8.48 16.34
N GLU A 470 -15.79 -7.88 15.30
CA GLU A 470 -16.25 -6.58 14.77
C GLU A 470 -17.14 -6.72 13.51
N CYS A 471 -16.87 -7.71 12.65
CA CYS A 471 -17.68 -8.03 11.46
C CYS A 471 -18.43 -9.36 11.65
N VAL A 472 -19.71 -9.40 11.26
CA VAL A 472 -20.56 -10.60 11.31
C VAL A 472 -20.31 -11.54 10.13
N GLY A 473 -20.64 -12.82 10.28
CA GLY A 473 -20.49 -13.86 9.28
C GLY A 473 -19.07 -14.42 9.17
N GLY A 474 -18.75 -14.96 7.99
CA GLY A 474 -17.55 -15.77 7.80
C GLY A 474 -17.67 -17.14 8.47
N LEU A 475 -16.62 -17.94 8.41
CA LEU A 475 -16.69 -19.33 8.88
C LEU A 475 -16.82 -19.52 10.38
N GLN A 476 -16.49 -18.50 11.17
CA GLN A 476 -16.80 -18.46 12.59
C GLN A 476 -18.30 -18.23 12.87
N ALA A 477 -19.09 -17.92 11.82
CA ALA A 477 -20.53 -17.64 11.89
C ALA A 477 -20.89 -16.59 12.96
N LEU A 478 -20.06 -15.54 13.08
CA LEU A 478 -20.27 -14.48 14.07
C LEU A 478 -21.61 -13.79 13.84
N ASP A 479 -22.42 -13.68 14.88
CA ASP A 479 -23.70 -12.97 14.82
C ASP A 479 -23.63 -11.61 15.54
N GLU A 480 -24.76 -10.88 15.56
CA GLU A 480 -24.82 -9.57 16.21
C GLU A 480 -24.64 -9.64 17.74
N ASN A 481 -24.92 -10.80 18.36
CA ASN A 481 -24.72 -11.01 19.79
C ASN A 481 -23.25 -11.22 20.11
N ASP A 482 -22.46 -11.76 19.17
CA ASP A 482 -21.02 -11.92 19.35
C ASP A 482 -20.27 -10.59 19.37
N LEU A 483 -20.83 -9.52 18.79
CA LEU A 483 -20.16 -8.23 18.69
C LEU A 483 -19.70 -7.71 20.05
N ASN A 484 -20.53 -7.87 21.10
CA ASN A 484 -20.21 -7.38 22.43
C ASN A 484 -19.03 -8.08 23.13
N LYS A 485 -18.51 -9.18 22.58
CA LYS A 485 -17.46 -9.98 23.20
C LYS A 485 -16.11 -9.27 23.12
N ARG A 486 -15.75 -8.77 21.94
CA ARG A 486 -14.44 -8.18 21.61
C ARG A 486 -14.55 -7.15 20.49
N TYR A 487 -15.35 -6.11 20.71
CA TYR A 487 -15.45 -4.94 19.81
C TYR A 487 -14.50 -3.85 20.30
N HIS A 488 -13.34 -3.70 19.66
CA HIS A 488 -12.26 -2.86 20.17
C HIS A 488 -12.15 -1.53 19.42
N THR A 489 -12.56 -1.48 18.15
CA THR A 489 -12.51 -0.26 17.34
C THR A 489 -13.45 0.85 17.82
N SER A 490 -12.91 2.06 17.97
CA SER A 490 -13.69 3.30 18.18
C SER A 490 -14.30 3.85 16.89
N CYS A 491 -13.98 3.20 15.76
CA CYS A 491 -14.19 3.70 14.42
C CYS A 491 -15.13 2.80 13.61
N ASP A 492 -14.62 2.15 12.57
CA ASP A 492 -15.39 1.20 11.77
C ASP A 492 -14.93 -0.23 12.09
N PRO A 493 -15.84 -1.22 11.98
CA PRO A 493 -15.58 -2.63 12.25
C PRO A 493 -14.52 -3.22 11.30
N ARG A 494 -13.46 -3.82 11.84
CA ARG A 494 -12.36 -4.46 11.10
C ARG A 494 -12.64 -5.94 10.86
N LEU A 495 -12.04 -6.48 9.81
CA LEU A 495 -11.96 -7.93 9.62
C LEU A 495 -10.93 -8.50 10.62
N ASN A 496 -11.28 -9.61 11.28
CA ASN A 496 -10.30 -10.35 12.06
C ASN A 496 -9.38 -11.19 11.14
N GLY A 497 -8.33 -11.80 11.71
CA GLY A 497 -7.38 -12.61 10.95
C GLY A 497 -8.02 -13.73 10.13
N VAL A 498 -9.01 -14.45 10.66
CA VAL A 498 -9.69 -15.57 9.96
C VAL A 498 -10.46 -15.05 8.74
N GLN A 499 -11.20 -13.96 8.90
CA GLN A 499 -11.94 -13.33 7.80
C GLN A 499 -10.99 -12.77 6.73
N ALA A 500 -9.87 -12.15 7.14
CA ALA A 500 -8.86 -11.65 6.22
C ALA A 500 -8.23 -12.78 5.36
N LEU A 501 -7.89 -13.92 5.97
CA LEU A 501 -7.36 -15.09 5.24
C LEU A 501 -8.38 -15.68 4.26
N GLN A 502 -9.67 -15.72 4.61
CA GLN A 502 -10.73 -16.17 3.67
C GLN A 502 -10.76 -15.31 2.40
N LEU A 503 -10.60 -13.99 2.51
CA LEU A 503 -10.53 -13.10 1.34
C LEU A 503 -9.24 -13.32 0.54
N ALA A 504 -8.11 -13.59 1.20
CA ALA A 504 -6.86 -13.92 0.50
C ALA A 504 -6.98 -15.21 -0.33
N PHE A 505 -7.64 -16.25 0.19
CA PHE A 505 -7.91 -17.47 -0.56
C PHE A 505 -8.84 -17.21 -1.75
N LEU A 506 -9.89 -16.42 -1.59
CA LEU A 506 -10.77 -16.03 -2.70
C LEU A 506 -9.97 -15.32 -3.82
N VAL A 507 -9.12 -14.35 -3.46
CA VAL A 507 -8.30 -13.64 -4.46
C VAL A 507 -7.30 -14.58 -5.12
N ALA A 508 -6.64 -15.44 -4.34
CA ALA A 508 -5.74 -16.45 -4.85
C ALA A 508 -6.43 -17.34 -5.90
N GLU A 509 -7.62 -17.87 -5.61
CA GLU A 509 -8.41 -18.68 -6.54
C GLU A 509 -8.79 -17.94 -7.81
N ARG A 510 -9.31 -16.70 -7.70
CA ARG A 510 -9.69 -15.89 -8.86
C ARG A 510 -8.51 -15.56 -9.76
N MET A 511 -7.38 -15.14 -9.17
CA MET A 511 -6.17 -14.81 -9.93
C MET A 511 -5.57 -16.04 -10.60
N ARG A 512 -5.56 -17.18 -9.90
CA ARG A 512 -5.09 -18.46 -10.43
C ARG A 512 -5.87 -18.90 -11.66
N GLN A 513 -7.21 -18.81 -11.58
CA GLN A 513 -8.10 -19.11 -12.69
C GLN A 513 -7.82 -18.20 -13.89
N ARG A 514 -7.68 -16.88 -13.67
CA ARG A 514 -7.35 -15.91 -14.72
C ARG A 514 -5.99 -16.18 -15.37
N ASN A 515 -5.03 -16.70 -14.61
CA ASN A 515 -3.70 -17.06 -15.11
C ASN A 515 -3.64 -18.46 -15.75
N GLY A 516 -4.78 -19.15 -15.88
CA GLY A 516 -4.86 -20.48 -16.51
C GLY A 516 -4.16 -21.58 -15.72
N LEU A 517 -3.95 -21.38 -14.43
CA LEU A 517 -3.30 -22.35 -13.54
C LEU A 517 -4.35 -23.36 -13.01
N PRO A 518 -4.00 -24.63 -12.79
CA PRO A 518 -4.91 -25.64 -12.22
C PRO A 518 -5.41 -25.23 -10.83
N PRO A 519 -6.60 -25.61 -10.35
CA PRO A 519 -7.09 -25.24 -9.01
C PRO A 519 -6.10 -25.53 -7.86
N ILE A 520 -6.21 -24.77 -6.76
CA ILE A 520 -5.47 -25.09 -5.52
C ILE A 520 -6.18 -26.28 -4.87
N GLU A 521 -5.62 -27.48 -5.03
CA GLU A 521 -6.06 -28.68 -4.28
C GLU A 521 -5.82 -28.55 -2.79
#